data_AF-A0A3D3VAC7-F1
#
_entry.id   AF-A0A3D3VAC7-F1
#
_cell.length_a   1.000
_cell.length_b   1.000
_cell.length_c   1.000
_cell.angle_alpha   90.00
_cell.angle_beta   90.00
_cell.angle_gamma   90.00
#
_symmetry.space_group_name_H-M   'P 1'
#
loop_
_entity.id
_entity.type
_entity.pdbx_description
1 polymer ?
#
loop_
_entity_poly.entity_id
_entity_poly.type
_entity_poly.pdbx_seq_one_letter_code
_entity_poly.pdbx_strand_id
1 'polypeptide(L)'
;MNTSGKGDKAYAKRLGSRIFSEANDLKRTPDALAAELGWNIEDVQRIIDGEADIESSKALLMQMTEVYPVSLSALWLDPDDTDDGVVIMSAAESAK
;
A
#
# COMPACT_ATOMS: atom_id res chain seq x y z
N MET A 1 -23.07 8.39 6.49
CA MET A 1 -21.80 9.14 6.42
C MET A 1 -20.93 8.47 5.36
N ASN A 2 -20.40 9.21 4.39
CA ASN A 2 -19.44 8.68 3.42
C ASN A 2 -18.08 8.45 4.10
N THR A 3 -17.83 7.24 4.61
CA THR A 3 -16.58 6.84 5.28
C THR A 3 -15.52 6.33 4.30
N SER A 4 -15.89 5.96 3.07
CA SER A 4 -15.00 5.33 2.07
C SER A 4 -13.68 6.10 1.84
N GLY A 5 -13.73 7.43 1.73
CA GLY A 5 -12.52 8.21 1.42
C GLY A 5 -11.50 8.35 2.56
N LYS A 6 -11.89 8.10 3.82
CA LYS A 6 -10.97 8.19 4.97
C LYS A 6 -10.19 6.89 5.15
N GLY A 7 -10.85 5.75 5.00
CA GLY A 7 -10.23 4.41 5.05
C GLY A 7 -9.20 4.23 3.93
N ASP A 8 -9.57 4.60 2.70
CA ASP A 8 -8.69 4.49 1.53
C ASP A 8 -7.41 5.32 1.67
N LYS A 9 -7.52 6.56 2.18
CA LYS A 9 -6.36 7.43 2.41
C LYS A 9 -5.45 6.89 3.53
N ALA A 10 -6.04 6.37 4.61
CA ALA A 10 -5.25 5.76 5.68
C ALA A 10 -4.52 4.50 5.18
N TYR A 11 -5.19 3.69 4.36
CA TYR A 11 -4.62 2.51 3.74
C TYR A 11 -3.49 2.86 2.76
N ALA A 12 -3.69 3.83 1.87
CA ALA A 12 -2.64 4.32 0.96
C ALA A 12 -1.38 4.78 1.73
N LYS A 13 -1.56 5.52 2.83
CA LYS A 13 -0.45 5.95 3.69
C LYS A 13 0.29 4.79 4.35
N ARG A 14 -0.42 3.75 4.78
CA ARG A 14 0.18 2.53 5.34
C ARG A 14 0.97 1.76 4.26
N LEU A 15 0.43 1.65 3.04
CA LEU A 15 1.12 1.04 1.91
C LEU A 15 2.41 1.81 1.56
N GLY A 16 2.34 3.13 1.42
CA GLY A 16 3.50 3.98 1.16
C GLY A 16 4.59 3.84 2.21
N SER A 17 4.19 3.85 3.49
CA SER A 17 5.11 3.64 4.61
C SER A 17 5.78 2.26 4.54
N ARG A 18 5.04 1.20 4.18
CA ARG A 18 5.59 -0.15 4.06
C ARG A 18 6.57 -0.27 2.90
N ILE A 19 6.21 0.25 1.73
CA ILE A 19 7.09 0.32 0.55
C ILE A 19 8.40 1.02 0.92
N PHE A 20 8.33 2.15 1.63
CA PHE A 20 9.51 2.90 2.03
C PHE A 20 10.37 2.15 3.06
N SER A 21 9.76 1.47 4.03
CA SER A 21 10.50 0.62 4.99
C SER A 21 11.27 -0.49 4.29
N GLU A 22 10.63 -1.24 3.39
CA GLU A 22 11.29 -2.33 2.65
C GLU A 22 12.39 -1.79 1.72
N ALA A 23 12.16 -0.65 1.05
CA ALA A 23 13.20 0.01 0.25
C ALA A 23 14.42 0.41 1.10
N ASN A 24 14.21 0.93 2.31
CA ASN A 24 15.30 1.27 3.23
C ASN A 24 16.09 0.05 3.73
N ASP A 25 15.41 -1.09 3.94
CA ASP A 25 16.07 -2.34 4.31
C ASP A 25 16.96 -2.83 3.16
N LEU A 26 16.51 -2.67 1.91
CA LEU A 26 17.29 -2.89 0.69
C LEU A 26 18.33 -1.80 0.39
N LYS A 27 18.46 -0.79 1.26
CA LYS A 27 19.34 0.38 1.09
C LYS A 27 19.09 1.15 -0.22
N ARG A 28 17.83 1.22 -0.64
CA ARG A 28 17.38 1.99 -1.80
C ARG A 28 16.76 3.31 -1.36
N THR A 29 17.29 4.40 -1.91
CA THR A 29 16.64 5.70 -1.83
C THR A 29 15.44 5.75 -2.79
N PRO A 30 14.50 6.67 -2.61
CA PRO A 30 13.41 6.89 -3.58
C PRO A 30 13.93 7.08 -5.01
N ASP A 31 15.02 7.83 -5.20
CA ASP A 31 15.67 8.01 -6.51
C ASP A 31 16.17 6.69 -7.11
N ALA A 32 16.81 5.84 -6.31
CA ALA A 32 17.30 4.54 -6.76
C ALA A 32 16.14 3.61 -7.10
N LEU A 33 15.08 3.61 -6.28
CA LEU A 33 13.86 2.85 -6.53
C LEU A 33 13.21 3.27 -7.86
N ALA A 34 13.07 4.58 -8.08
CA ALA A 34 12.51 5.15 -9.30
C ALA A 34 13.35 4.77 -10.53
N ALA A 35 14.67 4.91 -10.47
CA ALA A 35 15.57 4.59 -11.57
C ALA A 35 15.60 3.10 -11.90
N GLU A 36 15.62 2.22 -10.89
CA GLU A 36 15.70 0.77 -11.09
C GLU A 36 14.36 0.17 -11.55
N LEU A 37 13.23 0.69 -11.08
CA LEU A 37 11.90 0.22 -11.45
C LEU A 37 11.29 0.95 -12.67
N GLY A 38 11.95 2.02 -13.16
CA GLY A 38 11.48 2.81 -14.30
C GLY A 38 10.30 3.73 -14.00
N TRP A 39 10.20 4.23 -12.76
CA TRP A 39 9.17 5.20 -12.35
C TRP A 39 9.69 6.62 -12.37
N ASN A 40 8.78 7.59 -12.45
CA ASN A 40 9.09 8.96 -12.09
C ASN A 40 9.28 9.05 -10.56
N ILE A 41 10.35 9.72 -10.13
CA ILE A 41 10.65 9.99 -8.73
C ILE A 41 9.50 10.72 -8.01
N GLU A 42 8.80 11.61 -8.71
CA GLU A 42 7.66 12.36 -8.16
C GLU A 42 6.50 11.41 -7.81
N ASP A 43 6.25 10.40 -8.65
CA ASP A 43 5.19 9.41 -8.40
C ASP A 43 5.57 8.47 -7.26
N VAL A 44 6.84 8.04 -7.19
CA VAL A 44 7.36 7.26 -6.07
C VAL A 44 7.23 8.02 -4.76
N GLN A 45 7.58 9.31 -4.75
CA GLN A 45 7.47 10.14 -3.56
C GLN A 45 6.01 10.30 -3.12
N ARG A 46 5.09 10.57 -4.06
CA ARG A 46 3.64 10.63 -3.77
C ARG A 46 3.08 9.32 -3.21
N ILE A 47 3.56 8.17 -3.70
CA ILE A 47 3.19 6.86 -3.14
C ILE A 47 3.68 6.72 -1.71
N ILE A 48 4.95 7.04 -1.45
CA ILE A 48 5.55 6.98 -0.09
C ILE A 48 4.79 7.87 0.89
N ASP A 49 4.38 9.06 0.44
CA ASP A 49 3.64 10.03 1.26
C ASP A 49 2.15 9.66 1.46
N GLY A 50 1.64 8.67 0.72
CA GLY A 50 0.24 8.25 0.75
C GLY A 50 -0.70 9.21 0.02
N GLU A 51 -0.18 9.95 -0.96
CA GLU A 51 -0.90 10.94 -1.78
C GLU A 51 -1.22 10.42 -3.20
N ALA A 52 -0.70 9.25 -3.54
CA ALA A 52 -1.09 8.50 -4.73
C ALA A 52 -2.32 7.62 -4.45
N ASP A 53 -2.95 7.16 -5.52
CA ASP A 53 -4.02 6.18 -5.42
C ASP A 53 -3.49 4.78 -5.03
N ILE A 54 -4.41 3.91 -4.60
CA ILE A 54 -4.08 2.57 -4.13
C ILE A 54 -3.57 1.69 -5.27
N GLU A 55 -4.04 1.86 -6.51
CA GLU A 55 -3.60 1.04 -7.64
C GLU A 55 -2.15 1.33 -7.99
N SER A 56 -1.76 2.61 -8.06
CA SER A 56 -0.36 3.02 -8.25
C SER A 56 0.55 2.46 -7.16
N SER A 57 0.10 2.51 -5.91
CA SER A 57 0.84 1.97 -4.77
C SER A 57 1.02 0.44 -4.88
N LYS A 58 -0.03 -0.28 -5.28
CA LYS A 58 0.02 -1.73 -5.52
C LYS A 58 0.89 -2.09 -6.72
N ALA A 59 0.87 -1.30 -7.79
CA ALA A 59 1.69 -1.52 -8.98
C ALA A 59 3.19 -1.43 -8.65
N LEU A 60 3.60 -0.37 -7.95
CA LEU A 60 4.99 -0.21 -7.50
C LEU A 60 5.40 -1.37 -6.58
N LEU A 61 4.53 -1.75 -5.64
CA LEU A 61 4.73 -2.87 -4.73
C LEU A 61 4.94 -4.19 -5.47
N MET A 62 4.11 -4.50 -6.47
CA MET A 62 4.25 -5.72 -7.27
C MET A 62 5.58 -5.73 -8.03
N GLN A 63 5.97 -4.61 -8.64
CA GLN A 63 7.27 -4.54 -9.31
C GLN A 63 8.46 -4.69 -8.37
N MET A 64 8.36 -4.20 -7.12
CA MET A 64 9.39 -4.48 -6.12
C MET A 64 9.57 -5.98 -5.89
N THR A 65 8.48 -6.77 -5.89
CA THR A 65 8.58 -8.24 -5.74
C THR A 65 9.16 -8.95 -6.95
N GLU A 66 9.10 -8.33 -8.13
CA GLU A 66 9.65 -8.87 -9.37
C GLU A 66 11.15 -8.56 -9.51
N VAL A 67 11.59 -7.37 -9.08
CA VAL A 67 12.96 -6.88 -9.26
C VAL A 67 13.85 -7.17 -8.05
N TYR A 68 13.30 -7.09 -6.84
CA TYR A 68 14.05 -7.30 -5.60
C TYR A 68 13.76 -8.68 -4.98
N PRO A 69 14.71 -9.24 -4.21
CA PRO A 69 14.51 -10.51 -3.51
C PRO A 69 13.63 -10.34 -2.26
N VAL A 70 12.43 -9.78 -2.42
CA VAL A 70 11.43 -9.57 -1.37
C VAL A 70 10.14 -10.28 -1.73
N SER A 71 9.48 -10.89 -0.74
CA SER A 71 8.22 -11.59 -0.97
C SER A 71 7.04 -10.62 -0.93
N LEU A 72 5.98 -10.95 -1.66
CA LEU A 72 4.72 -10.19 -1.59
C LEU A 72 4.18 -10.12 -0.16
N SER A 73 4.31 -11.19 0.62
CA SER A 73 3.92 -11.21 2.04
C SER A 73 4.68 -10.22 2.91
N ALA A 74 5.89 -9.82 2.51
CA ALA A 74 6.68 -8.80 3.18
C ALA A 74 6.29 -7.37 2.73
N LEU A 75 5.33 -7.20 1.83
CA LEU A 75 4.93 -5.86 1.36
C LEU A 75 3.43 -5.64 1.49
N TRP A 76 2.65 -6.69 1.25
CA TRP A 76 1.20 -6.64 1.23
C TRP A 76 0.65 -6.30 2.62
N LEU A 77 -0.33 -5.41 2.63
CA LEU A 77 -1.10 -5.05 3.81
C LEU A 77 -2.57 -5.26 3.49
N ASP A 78 -3.28 -5.94 4.39
CA ASP A 78 -4.72 -6.04 4.28
C ASP A 78 -5.37 -4.70 4.65
N PRO A 79 -6.40 -4.26 3.90
CA PRO A 79 -7.23 -3.13 4.28
C PRO A 79 -7.82 -3.37 5.67
N ASP A 80 -7.96 -2.29 6.44
CA ASP A 80 -8.74 -2.36 7.68
C ASP A 80 -10.21 -2.51 7.31
N ASP A 81 -10.81 -3.64 7.71
CA ASP A 81 -12.21 -3.95 7.47
C ASP A 81 -13.10 -3.57 8.65
N THR A 82 -12.55 -2.89 9.67
CA THR A 82 -13.26 -2.46 10.86
C THR A 82 -13.29 -0.94 10.97
N ASP A 83 -14.47 -0.35 11.20
CA ASP A 83 -14.58 1.09 11.41
C ASP A 83 -14.21 1.51 12.85
N ASP A 84 -14.44 0.62 13.83
CA ASP A 84 -14.23 0.86 15.28
C ASP A 84 -13.67 -0.39 16.00
N GLY A 85 -12.93 -1.24 15.29
CA GLY A 85 -12.39 -2.50 15.84
C GLY A 85 -13.42 -3.61 16.07
N VAL A 86 -14.67 -3.40 15.63
CA VAL A 86 -15.75 -4.40 15.66
C VAL A 86 -16.44 -4.45 14.31
N VAL A 87 -16.65 -5.66 13.78
CA VAL A 87 -17.49 -5.94 12.61
C VAL A 87 -18.63 -6.85 13.06
N ILE A 88 -19.87 -6.49 12.71
CA ILE A 88 -21.07 -7.26 13.07
C ILE A 88 -21.65 -7.87 11.81
N MET A 89 -21.72 -9.19 11.76
CA MET A 89 -22.41 -9.94 10.72
C MET A 89 -23.81 -10.33 11.20
N SER A 90 -24.83 -9.90 10.48
CA SER A 90 -26.23 -10.23 10.80
C SER A 90 -26.61 -11.64 10.33
N ALA A 91 -27.65 -12.22 10.93
CA ALA A 91 -28.20 -13.50 10.49
C ALA A 91 -28.65 -13.49 9.01
N ALA A 92 -29.10 -12.34 8.51
CA ALA A 92 -29.48 -12.16 7.10
C ALA A 92 -28.28 -12.23 6.16
N GLU A 93 -27.11 -11.72 6.59
CA GLU A 93 -25.85 -11.84 5.84
C GLU A 93 -25.29 -13.27 5.88
N SER A 94 -25.62 -14.06 6.92
CA SER A 94 -25.18 -15.45 7.07
C SER A 94 -26.01 -16.46 6.28
N ALA A 95 -27.25 -16.13 5.92
CA ALA A 95 -28.14 -17.03 5.18
C ALA A 95 -27.91 -16.99 3.65
N LYS A 96 -26.84 -16.33 3.20
CA LYS A 96 -26.54 -16.03 1.80
C LYS A 96 -25.39 -16.88 1.25
#